data_AF-A0A345ULW9-F1
#
_entry.id   AF-A0A345ULW9-F1
#
_cell.length_a   1.000
_cell.length_b   1.000
_cell.length_c   1.000
_cell.angle_alpha   90.00
_cell.angle_beta   90.00
_cell.angle_gamma   90.00
#
_symmetry.space_group_name_H-M   'P 1'
#
loop_
_entity.id
_entity.type
_entity.pdbx_description
1 polymer ?
#
loop_
_entity_poly.entity_id
_entity_poly.type
_entity_poly.pdbx_seq_one_letter_code
_entity_poly.pdbx_strand_id
1 'polypeptide(L)'
;MNLIQRPFQSVHSLPLKHVSGLFILTLVCVLTAAEAFAQRNVSYRELAAQNRAPGLYIDHNVIKAEAGEPNVWLHYRFGHDVLRFRQIAGTTGNVSTERFEATAELSVQIFEASEPGQNGEARRGSAIKTLTWRGQTRAADFDETSRRDLFLNANLSAALPPGRYAYSTSLTLDGRPLQLRQSTRFFTVPDFESSDAPPLYFVNPADLGSDQFEIINFGRAVLYAQDFDALLVVPGTDSTYRVIVNQVEPGGRDTTTVRRVHESDVAADQIRSIQSMRISESAQALPLLGLTEAEADADGAFHLLQLNIPNRKFQNASFVIQVKKGDELLTERFFRNLWLDIPTSLLNIDVAIRKMEIILDRDTHRELRRGNEQQRIKNFRAFWEARDPEPETDYNPVMVEFFRRVDMAFDRFTTPNQPGYDSDQGRTLIRFGEPERITRRLPTGSAAIEVWQYSDREFVFEATSGFGEYRLLRTNRL
;
A
#
# COMPACT_ATOMS: atom_id res chain seq x y z
N MET A 1 45.91 8.16 -61.70
CA MET A 1 45.20 9.35 -61.19
C MET A 1 45.57 9.50 -59.72
N ASN A 2 46.77 10.04 -59.45
CA ASN A 2 47.04 11.44 -59.04
C ASN A 2 46.37 11.79 -57.69
N LEU A 3 47.12 11.80 -56.57
CA LEU A 3 47.92 12.94 -56.02
C LEU A 3 46.98 13.94 -55.29
N ILE A 4 47.04 14.20 -53.96
CA ILE A 4 48.09 14.92 -53.20
C ILE A 4 47.78 14.96 -51.69
N GLN A 5 48.84 15.17 -50.90
CA GLN A 5 48.98 15.35 -49.44
C GLN A 5 48.46 16.70 -48.85
N ARG A 6 48.04 16.68 -47.56
CA ARG A 6 48.12 17.62 -46.37
C ARG A 6 48.35 19.17 -46.57
N PRO A 7 48.03 20.11 -45.63
CA PRO A 7 48.04 20.00 -44.14
C PRO A 7 47.02 20.85 -43.28
N PHE A 8 47.08 20.64 -41.95
CA PHE A 8 46.70 21.45 -40.76
C PHE A 8 45.87 22.76 -40.88
N GLN A 9 44.84 22.90 -40.02
CA GLN A 9 44.76 23.98 -39.01
C GLN A 9 43.77 23.65 -37.87
N SER A 10 44.20 23.96 -36.65
CA SER A 10 43.49 23.86 -35.37
C SER A 10 42.54 25.03 -35.14
N VAL A 11 41.32 24.79 -34.64
CA VAL A 11 40.59 25.77 -33.82
C VAL A 11 39.87 25.03 -32.70
N HIS A 12 40.18 25.43 -31.46
CA HIS A 12 39.48 25.05 -30.24
C HIS A 12 37.99 25.42 -30.30
N SER A 13 37.10 24.50 -29.90
CA SER A 13 35.92 24.86 -29.10
C SER A 13 35.45 23.67 -28.25
N LEU A 14 35.49 23.93 -26.95
CA LEU A 14 34.85 23.33 -25.76
C LEU A 14 34.07 22.00 -25.92
N PRO A 15 34.29 21.02 -25.02
CA PRO A 15 33.47 19.81 -24.98
C PRO A 15 32.09 20.13 -24.39
N LEU A 16 31.04 19.99 -25.21
CA LEU A 16 29.71 19.68 -24.67
C LEU A 16 29.82 18.34 -23.95
N LYS A 17 29.74 18.37 -22.62
CA LYS A 17 29.50 17.18 -21.82
C LYS A 17 28.12 16.65 -22.21
N HIS A 18 28.10 15.65 -23.08
CA HIS A 18 26.98 14.73 -23.15
C HIS A 18 26.90 14.02 -21.79
N VAL A 19 25.98 14.45 -20.93
CA VAL A 19 25.50 13.64 -19.82
C VAL A 19 24.65 12.55 -20.46
N SER A 20 25.31 11.43 -20.73
CA SER A 20 24.66 10.18 -21.08
C SER A 20 23.77 9.77 -19.91
N GLY A 21 22.47 10.05 -20.00
CA GLY A 21 21.46 9.58 -19.07
C GLY A 21 21.34 8.06 -19.15
N LEU A 22 22.22 7.36 -18.45
CA LEU A 22 22.09 5.93 -18.17
C LEU A 22 21.11 5.81 -16.99
N PHE A 23 19.82 5.77 -17.31
CA PHE A 23 18.75 5.57 -16.34
C PHE A 23 18.85 4.18 -15.71
N ILE A 24 19.50 4.08 -14.55
CA ILE A 24 19.41 2.90 -13.69
C ILE A 24 18.20 3.12 -12.76
N LEU A 25 17.02 2.89 -13.30
CA LEU A 25 15.85 2.64 -12.47
C LEU A 25 16.19 1.38 -11.67
N THR A 26 16.49 1.50 -10.38
CA THR A 26 16.70 0.32 -9.53
C THR A 26 15.32 -0.20 -9.16
N LEU A 27 14.65 -0.80 -10.16
CA LEU A 27 13.34 -1.39 -10.06
C LEU A 27 13.49 -2.63 -9.18
N VAL A 28 13.09 -2.52 -7.90
CA VAL A 28 12.77 -3.71 -7.12
C VAL A 28 11.58 -4.33 -7.82
N CYS A 29 11.82 -5.41 -8.56
CA CYS A 29 10.80 -6.23 -9.20
C CYS A 29 9.79 -6.72 -8.15
N VAL A 30 8.76 -5.94 -7.91
CA VAL A 30 7.49 -6.44 -7.40
C VAL A 30 6.74 -6.92 -8.63
N LEU A 31 7.07 -8.15 -9.05
CA LEU A 31 6.20 -8.91 -9.95
C LEU A 31 4.83 -8.97 -9.28
N THR A 32 3.87 -8.18 -9.76
CA THR A 32 2.48 -8.50 -9.50
C THR A 32 2.22 -9.78 -10.29
N ALA A 33 1.77 -10.84 -9.61
CA ALA A 33 1.38 -12.09 -10.24
C ALA A 33 0.18 -11.94 -11.22
N ALA A 34 -0.25 -10.72 -11.51
CA ALA A 34 -1.41 -10.38 -12.31
C ALA A 34 -1.18 -10.63 -13.81
N GLU A 35 0.02 -10.34 -14.35
CA GLU A 35 0.22 -10.34 -15.81
C GLU A 35 0.40 -11.74 -16.42
N ALA A 36 0.94 -12.71 -15.67
CA ALA A 36 1.10 -14.07 -16.18
C ALA A 36 -0.20 -14.90 -16.19
N PHE A 37 -1.30 -14.35 -15.65
CA PHE A 37 -2.57 -15.06 -15.46
C PHE A 37 -3.76 -14.46 -16.22
N ALA A 38 -3.57 -13.42 -17.03
CA ALA A 38 -4.62 -12.76 -17.82
C ALA A 38 -5.34 -13.66 -18.86
N GLN A 39 -5.00 -14.95 -18.93
CA GLN A 39 -5.66 -15.97 -19.77
C GLN A 39 -6.22 -17.18 -19.02
N ARG A 40 -6.21 -17.20 -17.67
CA ARG A 40 -6.83 -18.28 -16.89
C ARG A 40 -8.12 -17.81 -16.22
N ASN A 41 -9.15 -18.65 -16.25
CA ASN A 41 -10.31 -18.50 -15.37
C ASN A 41 -9.85 -18.66 -13.92
N VAL A 42 -9.50 -17.57 -13.25
CA VAL A 42 -9.14 -17.59 -11.83
C VAL A 42 -10.41 -17.79 -11.02
N SER A 43 -10.40 -18.78 -10.13
CA SER A 43 -11.49 -19.05 -9.21
C SER A 43 -11.49 -18.04 -8.05
N TYR A 44 -12.66 -17.82 -7.47
CA TYR A 44 -12.77 -16.95 -6.31
C TYR A 44 -11.94 -17.46 -5.12
N ARG A 45 -11.82 -18.78 -4.94
CA ARG A 45 -10.99 -19.39 -3.89
C ARG A 45 -9.50 -19.09 -4.09
N GLU A 46 -9.02 -19.10 -5.33
CA GLU A 46 -7.64 -18.70 -5.65
C GLU A 46 -7.42 -17.21 -5.38
N LEU A 47 -8.36 -16.34 -5.76
CA LEU A 47 -8.29 -14.91 -5.44
C LEU A 47 -8.32 -14.66 -3.93
N ALA A 48 -9.18 -15.34 -3.18
CA ALA A 48 -9.23 -15.21 -1.72
C ALA A 48 -7.90 -15.63 -1.08
N ALA A 49 -7.28 -16.71 -1.57
CA ALA A 49 -5.96 -17.12 -1.12
C ALA A 49 -4.85 -16.11 -1.47
N GLN A 50 -4.94 -15.45 -2.62
CA GLN A 50 -4.02 -14.36 -3.00
C GLN A 50 -4.25 -13.10 -2.16
N ASN A 51 -5.51 -12.72 -1.95
CA ASN A 51 -5.88 -11.58 -1.13
C ASN A 51 -5.38 -11.76 0.31
N ARG A 52 -5.29 -13.01 0.79
CA ARG A 52 -4.74 -13.40 2.11
C ARG A 52 -3.22 -13.22 2.30
N ALA A 53 -2.51 -12.56 1.36
CA ALA A 53 -1.10 -12.25 1.54
C ALA A 53 -0.87 -11.43 2.84
N PRO A 54 0.05 -11.85 3.74
CA PRO A 54 0.21 -11.21 5.05
C PRO A 54 0.67 -9.75 4.95
N GLY A 55 0.07 -8.84 5.72
CA GLY A 55 0.40 -7.42 5.77
C GLY A 55 1.73 -7.09 6.48
N LEU A 56 2.88 -7.46 5.89
CA LEU A 56 4.20 -7.04 6.37
C LEU A 56 4.76 -5.92 5.47
N TYR A 57 4.85 -4.71 6.02
CA TYR A 57 5.42 -3.56 5.33
C TYR A 57 6.80 -3.23 5.89
N ILE A 58 7.75 -3.03 4.99
CA ILE A 58 9.14 -2.71 5.31
C ILE A 58 9.53 -1.50 4.47
N ASP A 59 9.93 -0.42 5.13
CA ASP A 59 10.39 0.81 4.50
C ASP A 59 11.69 1.32 5.14
N HIS A 60 12.31 2.30 4.51
CA HIS A 60 13.39 3.07 5.12
C HIS A 60 13.31 4.53 4.69
N ASN A 61 13.69 5.41 5.61
CA ASN A 61 13.80 6.83 5.40
C ASN A 61 15.22 7.27 5.75
N VAL A 62 15.76 8.20 4.95
CA VAL A 62 17.04 8.85 5.22
C VAL A 62 16.79 10.34 5.34
N ILE A 63 17.13 10.93 6.48
CA ILE A 63 16.86 12.34 6.81
C ILE A 63 18.14 13.14 6.98
N LYS A 64 18.09 14.45 6.72
CA LYS A 64 19.14 15.40 7.09
C LYS A 64 19.06 15.67 8.61
N ALA A 65 19.59 14.72 9.39
CA ALA A 65 19.66 14.83 10.84
C ALA A 65 20.86 15.69 11.27
N GLU A 66 20.83 16.16 12.52
CA GLU A 66 21.98 16.81 13.15
C GLU A 66 23.17 15.84 13.26
N ALA A 67 24.38 16.40 13.34
CA ALA A 67 25.59 15.59 13.41
C ALA A 67 25.57 14.65 14.63
N GLY A 68 25.76 13.35 14.38
CA GLY A 68 25.74 12.31 15.41
C GLY A 68 24.36 11.72 15.70
N GLU A 69 23.28 12.38 15.28
CA GLU A 69 21.92 11.86 15.39
C GLU A 69 21.63 10.79 14.31
N PRO A 70 20.67 9.87 14.55
CA PRO A 70 20.29 8.87 13.56
C PRO A 70 19.68 9.51 12.30
N ASN A 71 20.37 9.36 11.18
CA ASN A 71 19.93 9.83 9.87
C ASN A 71 19.27 8.74 9.02
N VAL A 72 19.38 7.46 9.40
CA VAL A 72 18.73 6.33 8.72
C VAL A 72 17.74 5.67 9.67
N TRP A 73 16.51 5.50 9.19
CA TRP A 73 15.41 4.88 9.92
C TRP A 73 14.81 3.74 9.10
N LEU A 74 14.68 2.58 9.72
CA LEU A 74 14.11 1.37 9.13
C LEU A 74 12.78 1.09 9.81
N HIS A 75 11.71 1.07 9.03
CA HIS A 75 10.35 0.95 9.52
C HIS A 75 9.77 -0.42 9.18
N TYR A 76 9.18 -1.06 10.18
CA TYR A 76 8.48 -2.33 10.04
C TYR A 76 7.07 -2.20 10.61
N ARG A 77 6.07 -2.60 9.81
CA ARG A 77 4.67 -2.63 10.19
C ARG A 77 4.13 -4.04 9.98
N PHE A 78 3.70 -4.68 11.07
CA PHE A 78 3.16 -6.04 11.10
C PHE A 78 1.65 -5.98 11.28
N GLY A 79 0.90 -6.31 10.23
CA GLY A 79 -0.54 -6.55 10.36
C GLY A 79 -0.80 -7.69 11.35
N HIS A 80 -1.91 -7.63 12.08
CA HIS A 80 -2.28 -8.73 12.99
C HIS A 80 -2.39 -10.06 12.22
N ASP A 81 -2.83 -10.04 10.96
CA ASP A 81 -2.89 -11.22 10.07
C ASP A 81 -1.52 -11.90 9.77
N VAL A 82 -0.40 -11.21 10.00
CA VAL A 82 0.97 -11.77 9.92
C VAL A 82 1.39 -12.45 11.23
N LEU A 83 0.92 -11.89 12.35
CA LEU A 83 1.40 -12.25 13.67
C LEU A 83 0.87 -13.61 14.12
N ARG A 84 1.64 -14.28 14.97
CA ARG A 84 1.26 -15.58 15.53
C ARG A 84 0.68 -15.37 16.91
N PHE A 85 -0.63 -15.16 16.94
CA PHE A 85 -1.36 -15.03 18.20
C PHE A 85 -1.51 -16.38 18.89
N ARG A 86 -1.23 -16.39 20.19
CA ARG A 86 -1.55 -17.48 21.12
C ARG A 86 -2.58 -16.98 22.12
N GLN A 87 -3.48 -17.88 22.54
CA GLN A 87 -4.45 -17.56 23.58
C GLN A 87 -3.75 -17.46 24.95
N ILE A 88 -4.10 -16.46 25.73
CA ILE A 88 -3.61 -16.25 27.10
C ILE A 88 -4.76 -16.43 28.10
N ALA A 89 -4.44 -16.91 29.30
CA ALA A 89 -5.43 -17.07 30.37
C ALA A 89 -5.85 -15.68 30.87
N GLY A 90 -7.15 -15.37 30.81
CA GLY A 90 -7.68 -14.13 31.37
C GLY A 90 -7.51 -14.14 32.89
N THR A 91 -6.85 -13.12 33.44
CA THR A 91 -6.66 -13.00 34.89
C THR A 91 -8.03 -12.86 35.57
N THR A 92 -8.37 -13.80 36.45
CA THR A 92 -9.59 -13.72 37.27
C THR A 92 -9.41 -12.65 38.33
N GLY A 93 -10.03 -11.48 38.11
CA GLY A 93 -10.04 -10.33 39.03
C GLY A 93 -9.58 -9.05 38.33
N ASN A 94 -10.54 -8.14 38.10
CA ASN A 94 -10.50 -6.96 37.20
C ASN A 94 -10.15 -7.28 35.75
N VAL A 95 -11.23 -7.55 35.00
CA VAL A 95 -11.36 -7.91 33.58
C VAL A 95 -10.20 -7.44 32.69
N SER A 96 -9.26 -8.34 32.39
CA SER A 96 -8.47 -8.24 31.15
C SER A 96 -9.38 -8.62 29.99
N THR A 97 -9.69 -7.65 29.13
CA THR A 97 -10.46 -7.88 27.89
C THR A 97 -9.63 -8.57 26.82
N GLU A 98 -8.30 -8.49 26.92
CA GLU A 98 -7.34 -9.11 26.01
C GLU A 98 -7.21 -10.62 26.28
N ARG A 99 -7.40 -11.43 25.23
CA ARG A 99 -7.41 -12.90 25.30
C ARG A 99 -6.33 -13.55 24.44
N PHE A 100 -5.70 -12.78 23.57
CA PHE A 100 -4.67 -13.24 22.66
C PHE A 100 -3.45 -12.34 22.75
N GLU A 101 -2.27 -12.92 22.56
CA GLU A 101 -0.99 -12.24 22.57
C GLU A 101 -0.12 -12.74 21.41
N ALA A 102 0.64 -11.84 20.80
CA ALA A 102 1.66 -12.19 19.82
C ALA A 102 2.96 -11.43 20.11
N THR A 103 4.09 -12.06 19.80
CA THR A 103 5.42 -11.45 19.93
C THR A 103 6.16 -11.47 18.60
N ALA A 104 6.97 -10.44 18.35
CA ALA A 104 7.81 -10.33 17.18
C ALA A 104 9.22 -9.89 17.58
N GLU A 105 10.23 -10.50 16.95
CA GLU A 105 11.63 -10.20 17.15
C GLU A 105 12.29 -9.95 15.79
N LEU A 106 12.97 -8.81 15.68
CA LEU A 106 13.68 -8.35 14.50
C LEU A 106 15.18 -8.35 14.76
N SER A 107 15.95 -8.81 13.79
CA SER A 107 17.39 -8.61 13.72
C SER A 107 17.75 -8.10 12.33
N VAL A 108 18.36 -6.92 12.27
CA VAL A 108 18.72 -6.25 11.02
C VAL A 108 20.23 -6.05 11.00
N GLN A 109 20.86 -6.61 9.96
CA GLN A 109 22.28 -6.37 9.69
C GLN A 109 22.40 -5.36 8.56
N ILE A 110 23.18 -4.30 8.78
CA ILE A 110 23.52 -3.28 7.79
C ILE A 110 24.92 -3.57 7.26
N PHE A 111 25.06 -3.48 5.94
CA PHE A 111 26.28 -3.74 5.17
C PHE A 111 26.62 -2.52 4.33
N GLU A 112 27.90 -2.25 4.12
CA GLU A 112 28.32 -1.43 2.98
C GLU A 112 27.95 -2.14 1.67
N ALA A 113 27.55 -1.36 0.67
CA ALA A 113 27.21 -1.87 -0.65
C ALA A 113 28.09 -1.21 -1.73
N SER A 114 28.44 -2.02 -2.73
CA SER A 114 29.17 -1.56 -3.92
C SER A 114 28.20 -1.24 -5.06
N GLU A 115 28.68 -0.55 -6.10
CA GLU A 115 27.90 -0.32 -7.32
C GLU A 115 27.35 -1.65 -7.88
N PRO A 116 26.10 -1.67 -8.38
CA PRO A 116 25.62 -2.82 -9.14
C PRO A 116 26.57 -3.06 -10.32
N GLY A 117 27.09 -4.28 -10.48
CA GLY A 117 27.83 -4.64 -11.69
C GLY A 117 26.92 -4.60 -12.93
N GLN A 118 27.46 -4.86 -14.13
CA GLN A 118 26.69 -4.89 -15.38
C GLN A 118 25.45 -5.82 -15.37
N ASN A 119 25.41 -6.79 -14.45
CA ASN A 119 24.28 -7.71 -14.26
C ASN A 119 23.20 -7.18 -13.28
N GLY A 120 23.33 -5.95 -12.77
CA GLY A 120 22.35 -5.33 -11.86
C GLY A 120 22.38 -5.85 -10.42
N GLU A 121 23.24 -6.81 -10.09
CA GLU A 121 23.37 -7.34 -8.74
C GLU A 121 24.35 -6.50 -7.91
N ALA A 122 23.81 -5.69 -6.99
CA ALA A 122 24.62 -5.05 -5.96
C ALA A 122 25.16 -6.12 -4.99
N ARG A 123 26.46 -6.07 -4.68
CA ARG A 123 27.13 -7.01 -3.77
C ARG A 123 27.21 -6.43 -2.37
N ARG A 124 26.85 -7.24 -1.37
CA ARG A 124 27.02 -6.90 0.04
C ARG A 124 28.49 -7.03 0.43
N GLY A 125 29.03 -6.00 1.07
CA GLY A 125 30.31 -6.05 1.76
C GLY A 125 30.16 -6.65 3.17
N SER A 126 31.05 -6.27 4.07
CA SER A 126 31.01 -6.67 5.48
C SER A 126 29.85 -6.01 6.22
N ALA A 127 29.29 -6.72 7.22
CA ALA A 127 28.32 -6.13 8.12
C ALA A 127 29.01 -5.07 9.00
N ILE A 128 28.43 -3.87 9.03
CA ILE A 128 28.95 -2.72 9.80
C ILE A 128 28.11 -2.42 11.05
N LYS A 129 26.85 -2.87 11.09
CA LYS A 129 25.97 -2.66 12.23
C LYS A 129 24.93 -3.77 12.34
N THR A 130 24.59 -4.14 13.56
CA THR A 130 23.45 -5.02 13.87
C THR A 130 22.47 -4.27 14.77
N LEU A 131 21.21 -4.24 14.37
CA LEU A 131 20.10 -3.64 15.11
C LEU A 131 19.14 -4.75 15.52
N THR A 132 18.65 -4.72 16.74
CA THR A 132 17.67 -5.69 17.24
C THR A 132 16.48 -4.99 17.83
N TRP A 133 15.30 -5.60 17.68
CA TRP A 133 14.07 -5.11 18.27
C TRP A 133 13.20 -6.28 18.69
N ARG A 134 12.44 -6.09 19.77
CA ARG A 134 11.43 -7.04 20.24
C ARG A 134 10.19 -6.27 20.64
N GLY A 135 9.05 -6.73 20.17
CA GLY A 135 7.75 -6.16 20.54
C GLY A 135 6.70 -7.22 20.78
N GLN A 136 5.60 -6.78 21.36
CA GLN A 136 4.43 -7.58 21.66
C GLN A 136 3.17 -6.78 21.36
N THR A 137 2.10 -7.47 20.98
CA THR A 137 0.76 -6.90 20.85
C THR A 137 -0.27 -7.90 21.36
N ARG A 138 -1.48 -7.42 21.61
CA ARG A 138 -2.59 -8.21 22.12
C ARG A 138 -3.87 -7.94 21.34
N ALA A 139 -4.80 -8.87 21.45
CA ALA A 139 -6.12 -8.79 20.84
C ALA A 139 -7.18 -9.26 21.83
N ALA A 140 -8.33 -8.59 21.82
CA ALA A 140 -9.47 -8.86 22.67
C ALA A 140 -10.22 -10.14 22.26
N ASP A 141 -10.36 -10.34 20.95
CA ASP A 141 -11.08 -11.46 20.37
C ASP A 141 -10.33 -12.06 19.17
N PHE A 142 -10.90 -13.13 18.61
CA PHE A 142 -10.32 -13.84 17.48
C PHE A 142 -10.32 -12.98 16.21
N ASP A 143 -11.32 -12.13 16.01
CA ASP A 143 -11.44 -11.33 14.79
C ASP A 143 -10.28 -10.32 14.71
N GLU A 144 -9.96 -9.65 15.84
CA GLU A 144 -8.81 -8.76 15.96
C GLU A 144 -7.46 -9.42 15.64
N THR A 145 -7.31 -10.73 15.85
CA THR A 145 -6.07 -11.45 15.50
C THR A 145 -5.82 -11.55 13.99
N SER A 146 -6.84 -11.29 13.18
CA SER A 146 -6.81 -11.41 11.72
C SER A 146 -6.97 -10.08 10.99
N ARG A 147 -7.09 -8.97 11.73
CA ARG A 147 -7.27 -7.63 11.15
C ARG A 147 -6.01 -7.14 10.43
N ARG A 148 -6.23 -6.35 9.38
CA ARG A 148 -5.18 -5.79 8.49
C ARG A 148 -4.91 -4.33 8.68
N ASP A 149 -5.71 -3.71 9.52
CA ASP A 149 -5.67 -2.31 9.91
C ASP A 149 -5.24 -2.14 11.38
N LEU A 150 -5.01 -3.25 12.09
CA LEU A 150 -4.32 -3.29 13.37
C LEU A 150 -2.87 -3.72 13.16
N PHE A 151 -1.95 -2.98 13.77
CA PHE A 151 -0.52 -3.14 13.51
C PHE A 151 0.31 -3.16 14.80
N LEU A 152 1.33 -4.01 14.79
CA LEU A 152 2.51 -3.83 15.63
C LEU A 152 3.58 -3.10 14.80
N ASN A 153 4.15 -2.02 15.33
CA ASN A 153 5.15 -1.20 14.64
C ASN A 153 6.53 -1.35 15.29
N ALA A 154 7.58 -1.31 14.48
CA ALA A 154 8.96 -1.22 14.94
C ALA A 154 9.73 -0.20 14.10
N ASN A 155 10.51 0.65 14.76
CA ASN A 155 11.46 1.52 14.10
C ASN A 155 12.87 1.28 14.66
N LEU A 156 13.82 1.12 13.76
CA LEU A 156 15.22 0.88 14.07
C LEU A 156 16.04 1.97 13.39
N SER A 157 17.04 2.52 14.06
CA SER A 157 17.77 3.66 13.53
C SER A 157 19.29 3.51 13.60
N ALA A 158 19.98 4.23 12.71
CA ALA A 158 21.43 4.32 12.70
C ALA A 158 21.89 5.68 12.17
N ALA A 159 22.97 6.20 12.76
CA ALA A 159 23.78 7.23 12.13
C ALA A 159 24.77 6.55 11.17
N LEU A 160 24.68 6.87 9.88
CA LEU A 160 25.56 6.38 8.82
C LEU A 160 26.10 7.56 8.01
N PRO A 161 27.39 7.57 7.64
CA PRO A 161 27.92 8.61 6.75
C PRO A 161 27.34 8.48 5.33
N PRO A 162 27.52 9.49 4.45
CA PRO A 162 27.16 9.39 3.05
C PRO A 162 27.78 8.16 2.39
N GLY A 163 26.99 7.41 1.64
CA GLY A 163 27.42 6.14 1.08
C GLY A 163 26.28 5.23 0.63
N ARG A 164 26.64 4.09 0.04
CA ARG A 164 25.68 3.06 -0.38
C ARG A 164 25.69 1.91 0.59
N TYR A 165 24.49 1.43 0.93
CA TYR A 165 24.30 0.41 1.95
C TYR A 165 23.26 -0.62 1.52
N ALA A 166 23.29 -1.75 2.19
CA ALA A 166 22.23 -2.74 2.16
C ALA A 166 21.87 -3.12 3.59
N TYR A 167 20.63 -3.52 3.83
CA TYR A 167 20.26 -4.16 5.09
C TYR A 167 19.57 -5.49 4.84
N SER A 168 19.87 -6.47 5.69
CA SER A 168 19.25 -7.80 5.70
C SER A 168 18.43 -7.98 6.96
N THR A 169 17.15 -8.35 6.80
CA THR A 169 16.22 -8.56 7.91
C THR A 169 16.03 -10.05 8.18
N SER A 170 16.19 -10.44 9.43
CA SER A 170 15.72 -11.70 10.00
C SER A 170 14.57 -11.43 10.96
N LEU A 171 13.51 -12.22 10.86
CA LEU A 171 12.28 -12.05 11.64
C LEU A 171 11.90 -13.36 12.31
N THR A 172 11.54 -13.27 13.60
CA THR A 172 11.00 -14.37 14.40
C THR A 172 9.64 -13.94 14.95
N LEU A 173 8.62 -14.75 14.72
CA LEU A 173 7.25 -14.51 15.22
C LEU A 173 6.88 -15.63 16.19
N ASP A 174 6.64 -15.26 17.45
CA ASP A 174 6.37 -16.19 18.56
C ASP A 174 7.37 -17.36 18.61
N GLY A 175 8.66 -17.02 18.64
CA GLY A 175 9.77 -17.97 18.72
C GLY A 175 10.03 -18.78 17.44
N ARG A 176 9.30 -18.55 16.35
CA ARG A 176 9.48 -19.26 15.09
C ARG A 176 9.92 -18.33 13.96
N PRO A 177 10.99 -18.65 13.22
CA PRO A 177 11.49 -17.78 12.15
C PRO A 177 10.48 -17.66 11.00
N LEU A 178 10.39 -16.46 10.42
CA LEU A 178 9.64 -16.18 9.19
C LEU A 178 10.62 -15.89 8.04
N GLN A 179 10.57 -16.72 7.00
CA GLN A 179 11.38 -16.51 5.80
C GLN A 179 10.78 -15.39 4.95
N LEU A 180 11.52 -14.28 4.82
CA LEU A 180 11.15 -13.19 3.91
C LEU A 180 11.57 -13.54 2.47
N ARG A 181 10.67 -13.29 1.50
CA ARG A 181 10.97 -13.47 0.07
C ARG A 181 12.13 -12.57 -0.40
N GLN A 182 12.14 -11.34 0.08
CA GLN A 182 13.22 -10.37 -0.12
C GLN A 182 13.67 -9.87 1.24
N SER A 183 14.62 -10.57 1.84
CA SER A 183 15.19 -10.16 3.14
C SER A 183 16.14 -8.97 3.01
N THR A 184 16.54 -8.58 1.80
CA THR A 184 17.57 -7.55 1.60
C THR A 184 17.16 -6.45 0.68
N ARG A 185 17.48 -5.23 1.12
CA ARG A 185 17.15 -3.98 0.44
C ARG A 185 18.38 -3.10 0.40
N PHE A 186 18.57 -2.44 -0.73
CA PHE A 186 19.65 -1.47 -0.95
C PHE A 186 19.11 -0.06 -0.79
N PHE A 187 19.95 0.83 -0.28
CA PHE A 187 19.65 2.24 -0.10
C PHE A 187 20.91 3.09 -0.16
N THR A 188 20.74 4.39 -0.35
CA THR A 188 21.84 5.36 -0.38
C THR A 188 21.59 6.41 0.69
N VAL A 189 22.63 6.75 1.45
CA VAL A 189 22.67 7.95 2.28
C VAL A 189 23.32 9.03 1.42
N PRO A 190 22.56 10.05 0.98
CA PRO A 190 23.12 11.12 0.15
C PRO A 190 24.08 11.97 0.98
N ASP A 191 25.00 12.63 0.29
CA ASP A 191 25.67 13.79 0.86
C ASP A 191 24.70 14.97 0.78
N PHE A 192 24.13 15.35 1.93
CA PHE A 192 23.10 16.37 2.01
C PHE A 192 23.57 17.78 1.62
N GLU A 193 24.88 18.00 1.52
CA GLU A 193 25.46 19.29 1.11
C GLU A 193 25.71 19.37 -0.41
N SER A 194 25.86 18.23 -1.10
CA SER A 194 26.28 18.19 -2.51
C SER A 194 25.41 17.34 -3.43
N SER A 195 24.42 16.62 -2.90
CA SER A 195 23.64 15.65 -3.68
C SER A 195 22.60 16.30 -4.60
N ASP A 196 22.57 15.81 -5.84
CA ASP A 196 21.59 16.19 -6.87
C ASP A 196 20.22 15.50 -6.71
N ALA A 197 20.06 14.55 -5.78
CA ALA A 197 18.85 13.73 -5.65
C ALA A 197 18.32 13.74 -4.20
N PRO A 198 17.64 14.82 -3.78
CA PRO A 198 17.13 14.95 -2.42
C PRO A 198 16.09 13.87 -2.09
N PRO A 199 16.07 13.37 -0.84
CA PRO A 199 15.07 12.39 -0.41
C PRO A 199 13.67 13.00 -0.38
N LEU A 200 12.70 12.19 -0.80
CA LEU A 200 11.27 12.52 -0.80
C LEU A 200 10.54 11.64 0.21
N TYR A 201 9.82 12.27 1.13
CA TYR A 201 9.06 11.59 2.19
C TYR A 201 7.58 11.67 1.92
N PHE A 202 6.85 10.59 2.17
CA PHE A 202 5.40 10.61 2.21
C PHE A 202 4.94 10.65 3.66
N VAL A 203 4.06 11.60 3.95
CA VAL A 203 3.51 11.82 5.29
C VAL A 203 1.99 11.99 5.21
N ASN A 204 1.31 11.72 6.32
CA ASN A 204 -0.12 12.03 6.41
C ASN A 204 -0.33 13.54 6.20
N PRO A 205 -1.46 13.98 5.60
CA PRO A 205 -1.73 15.39 5.39
C PRO A 205 -1.64 16.18 6.69
N ALA A 206 -1.00 17.34 6.62
CA ALA A 206 -0.93 18.28 7.74
C ALA A 206 -1.12 19.71 7.23
N ASP A 207 -1.49 20.62 8.14
CA ASP A 207 -1.61 22.03 7.78
C ASP A 207 -0.23 22.58 7.35
N LEU A 208 -0.24 23.54 6.42
CA LEU A 208 0.98 24.25 6.06
C LEU A 208 1.56 24.92 7.30
N GLY A 209 2.86 24.75 7.53
CA GLY A 209 3.53 25.24 8.73
C GLY A 209 3.56 24.24 9.89
N SER A 210 3.05 23.02 9.73
CA SER A 210 3.16 21.98 10.76
C SER A 210 4.61 21.59 11.02
N ASP A 211 5.04 21.48 12.27
CA ASP A 211 6.41 21.06 12.63
C ASP A 211 6.52 19.57 12.92
N GLN A 212 5.42 18.84 12.83
CA GLN A 212 5.38 17.42 13.10
C GLN A 212 4.49 16.71 12.08
N PHE A 213 5.00 15.61 11.52
CA PHE A 213 4.33 14.82 10.50
C PHE A 213 4.42 13.33 10.83
N GLU A 214 3.32 12.60 10.65
CA GLU A 214 3.37 11.13 10.69
C GLU A 214 3.84 10.59 9.34
N ILE A 215 4.96 9.85 9.33
CA ILE A 215 5.51 9.25 8.11
C ILE A 215 4.64 8.06 7.70
N ILE A 216 4.25 8.05 6.42
CA ILE A 216 3.57 6.91 5.79
C ILE A 216 4.60 5.82 5.51
N ASN A 217 4.50 4.69 6.22
CA ASN A 217 5.48 3.60 6.20
C ASN A 217 4.92 2.26 5.65
N PHE A 218 4.02 2.31 4.67
CA PHE A 218 3.45 1.11 4.02
C PHE A 218 4.34 0.51 2.90
N GLY A 219 5.66 0.57 3.07
CA GLY A 219 6.62 -0.06 2.16
C GLY A 219 6.54 0.48 0.74
N ARG A 220 6.70 1.81 0.60
CA ARG A 220 6.55 2.58 -0.64
C ARG A 220 5.12 2.64 -1.20
N ALA A 221 4.12 2.42 -0.36
CA ALA A 221 2.73 2.64 -0.71
C ALA A 221 2.14 3.78 0.12
N VAL A 222 1.08 4.39 -0.40
CA VAL A 222 0.19 5.31 0.32
C VAL A 222 -1.21 4.73 0.34
N LEU A 223 -2.04 5.15 1.29
CA LEU A 223 -3.40 4.62 1.40
C LEU A 223 -4.25 5.05 0.21
N TYR A 224 -4.98 4.08 -0.36
CA TYR A 224 -5.93 4.34 -1.43
C TYR A 224 -7.05 5.28 -0.96
N ALA A 225 -7.48 6.17 -1.85
CA ALA A 225 -8.56 7.13 -1.62
C ALA A 225 -8.32 8.11 -0.45
N GLN A 226 -7.06 8.31 -0.06
CA GLN A 226 -6.66 9.31 0.94
C GLN A 226 -5.58 10.21 0.36
N ASP A 227 -5.70 11.52 0.60
CA ASP A 227 -4.62 12.45 0.28
C ASP A 227 -3.42 12.20 1.18
N PHE A 228 -2.26 12.67 0.73
CA PHE A 228 -1.03 12.66 1.52
C PHE A 228 -0.19 13.87 1.16
N ASP A 229 0.75 14.23 2.03
CA ASP A 229 1.72 15.25 1.71
C ASP A 229 3.06 14.60 1.32
N ALA A 230 3.72 15.18 0.32
CA ALA A 230 5.09 14.87 -0.06
C ALA A 230 6.01 15.98 0.46
N LEU A 231 6.98 15.60 1.28
CA LEU A 231 8.01 16.50 1.79
C LEU A 231 9.31 16.30 1.02
N LEU A 232 9.93 17.38 0.56
CA LEU A 232 11.15 17.34 -0.24
C LEU A 232 12.15 18.41 0.22
N VAL A 233 13.40 18.01 0.43
CA VAL A 233 14.49 18.98 0.62
C VAL A 233 14.80 19.61 -0.74
N VAL A 234 14.81 20.94 -0.82
CA VAL A 234 14.99 21.67 -2.07
C VAL A 234 16.15 22.67 -1.98
N PRO A 235 16.82 22.99 -3.10
CA PRO A 235 18.03 23.82 -3.09
C PRO A 235 17.81 25.32 -2.83
N GLY A 236 16.57 25.81 -2.76
CA GLY A 236 16.28 27.23 -2.60
C GLY A 236 14.78 27.55 -2.60
N THR A 237 14.43 28.78 -2.19
CA THR A 237 13.05 29.31 -2.13
C THR A 237 12.55 29.92 -3.44
N ASP A 238 13.46 30.39 -4.28
CA ASP A 238 13.14 31.31 -5.39
C ASP A 238 12.68 30.63 -6.68
N SER A 239 12.62 29.29 -6.69
CA SER A 239 12.45 28.55 -7.93
C SER A 239 11.02 28.07 -8.19
N THR A 240 10.66 28.14 -9.47
CA THR A 240 9.44 27.59 -10.06
C THR A 240 9.50 26.05 -10.04
N TYR A 241 9.26 25.45 -8.87
CA TYR A 241 9.13 24.01 -8.79
C TYR A 241 7.80 23.58 -9.40
N ARG A 242 7.79 22.42 -10.04
CA ARG A 242 6.59 21.79 -10.57
C ARG A 242 6.53 20.34 -10.15
N VAL A 243 5.35 19.92 -9.71
CA VAL A 243 5.06 18.53 -9.34
C VAL A 243 4.24 17.91 -10.45
N ILE A 244 4.64 16.72 -10.89
CA ILE A 244 3.92 15.94 -11.88
C ILE A 244 3.71 14.54 -11.30
N VAL A 245 2.47 14.07 -11.25
CA VAL A 245 2.15 12.69 -10.89
C VAL A 245 1.59 11.98 -12.10
N ASN A 246 2.28 10.91 -12.48
CA ASN A 246 1.88 10.05 -13.59
C ASN A 246 1.44 8.70 -13.06
N GLN A 247 0.30 8.20 -13.55
CA GLN A 247 -0.07 6.80 -13.42
C GLN A 247 0.79 5.98 -14.37
N VAL A 248 1.35 4.88 -13.86
CA VAL A 248 2.25 4.00 -14.61
C VAL A 248 1.79 2.56 -14.54
N GLU A 249 2.09 1.81 -15.59
CA GLU A 249 2.01 0.35 -15.60
C GLU A 249 3.44 -0.21 -15.48
N PRO A 250 3.73 -1.02 -14.44
CA PRO A 250 5.03 -1.67 -14.31
C PRO A 250 5.23 -2.71 -15.41
N GLY A 251 5.92 -2.36 -16.50
CA GLY A 251 6.39 -3.34 -17.49
C GLY A 251 7.71 -3.95 -17.03
N GLY A 252 7.97 -5.20 -17.41
CA GLY A 252 9.06 -6.02 -16.84
C GLY A 252 10.43 -5.33 -16.69
N ARG A 253 10.88 -4.55 -17.68
CA ARG A 253 12.11 -3.72 -17.58
C ARG A 253 11.86 -2.22 -17.71
N ASP A 254 10.69 -1.82 -18.23
CA ASP A 254 10.33 -0.43 -18.51
C ASP A 254 8.95 -0.11 -17.93
N THR A 255 8.86 0.98 -17.17
CA THR A 255 7.57 1.53 -16.74
C THR A 255 6.95 2.32 -17.89
N THR A 256 5.71 1.98 -18.25
CA THR A 256 5.00 2.73 -19.29
C THR A 256 4.13 3.78 -18.62
N THR A 257 4.31 5.04 -18.99
CA THR A 257 3.41 6.11 -18.53
C THR A 257 2.05 5.93 -19.18
N VAL A 258 1.02 5.73 -18.35
CA VAL A 258 -0.35 5.55 -18.81
C VAL A 258 -1.01 6.91 -19.02
N ARG A 259 -0.98 7.76 -17.99
CA ARG A 259 -1.54 9.12 -18.03
C ARG A 259 -0.99 10.00 -16.92
N ARG A 260 -0.98 11.31 -17.14
CA ARG A 260 -0.80 12.30 -16.09
C ARG A 260 -2.09 12.43 -15.29
N VAL A 261 -2.00 12.33 -13.96
CA VAL A 261 -3.16 12.44 -13.06
C VAL A 261 -3.15 13.72 -12.24
N HIS A 262 -1.98 14.35 -12.06
CA HIS A 262 -1.85 15.61 -11.36
C HIS A 262 -0.64 16.40 -11.87
N GLU A 263 -0.80 17.72 -11.90
CA GLU A 263 0.24 18.69 -12.21
C GLU A 263 -0.05 19.97 -11.43
N SER A 264 0.95 20.48 -10.72
CA SER A 264 0.83 21.74 -9.97
C SER A 264 2.17 22.46 -9.95
N ASP A 265 2.11 23.79 -10.12
CA ASP A 265 3.23 24.67 -9.80
C ASP A 265 3.25 24.91 -8.29
N VAL A 266 4.45 25.08 -7.74
CA VAL A 266 4.67 25.26 -6.30
C VAL A 266 4.69 26.73 -5.94
N ALA A 267 3.93 27.09 -4.91
CA ALA A 267 3.91 28.42 -4.34
C ALA A 267 5.02 28.61 -3.30
N ALA A 268 5.48 29.85 -3.12
CA ALA A 268 6.60 30.16 -2.24
C ALA A 268 6.31 29.86 -0.75
N ASP A 269 5.06 30.00 -0.33
CA ASP A 269 4.58 29.71 1.03
C ASP A 269 4.59 28.20 1.37
N GLN A 270 4.75 27.34 0.37
CA GLN A 270 4.92 25.89 0.55
C GLN A 270 6.36 25.50 0.87
N ILE A 271 7.30 26.46 0.87
CA ILE A 271 8.71 26.24 1.15
C ILE A 271 9.06 26.93 2.47
N ARG A 272 9.62 26.17 3.41
CA ARG A 272 10.11 26.69 4.69
C ARG A 272 11.59 26.44 4.88
N SER A 273 12.24 27.32 5.62
CA SER A 273 13.62 27.13 6.07
C SER A 273 13.64 26.34 7.37
N ILE A 274 14.36 25.22 7.37
CA ILE A 274 14.41 24.22 8.43
C ILE A 274 15.85 24.12 8.93
N GLN A 275 16.02 24.13 10.25
CA GLN A 275 17.32 23.94 10.90
C GLN A 275 17.67 22.46 10.99
N SER A 276 16.71 21.63 11.43
CA SER A 276 16.94 20.20 11.63
C SER A 276 15.69 19.35 11.43
N MET A 277 15.93 18.09 11.07
CA MET A 277 14.93 17.02 11.06
C MET A 277 15.30 15.96 12.09
N ARG A 278 14.30 15.44 12.79
CA ARG A 278 14.45 14.28 13.67
C ARG A 278 13.25 13.36 13.54
N ILE A 279 13.46 12.06 13.66
CA ILE A 279 12.35 11.12 13.79
C ILE A 279 12.22 10.69 15.25
N SER A 280 10.98 10.66 15.71
CA SER A 280 10.57 10.17 17.02
C SER A 280 9.44 9.15 16.84
N GLU A 281 8.97 8.56 17.94
CA GLU A 281 7.92 7.56 17.93
C GLU A 281 6.68 8.06 18.68
N SER A 282 5.49 7.80 18.11
CA SER A 282 4.23 7.98 18.82
C SER A 282 4.03 6.91 19.90
N ALA A 283 2.96 7.03 20.70
CA ALA A 283 2.59 6.00 21.67
C ALA A 283 2.32 4.61 21.05
N GLN A 284 1.99 4.56 19.75
CA GLN A 284 1.79 3.32 18.98
C GLN A 284 3.02 2.94 18.14
N ALA A 285 4.18 3.54 18.44
CA ALA A 285 5.43 3.41 17.70
C ALA A 285 5.31 3.78 16.21
N LEU A 286 4.41 4.72 15.88
CA LEU A 286 4.37 5.31 14.53
C LEU A 286 5.50 6.33 14.38
N PRO A 287 6.22 6.35 13.24
CA PRO A 287 7.31 7.29 13.02
C PRO A 287 6.80 8.72 12.81
N LEU A 288 7.23 9.63 13.68
CA LEU A 288 6.90 11.05 13.64
C LEU A 288 8.13 11.87 13.23
N LEU A 289 8.09 12.48 12.05
CA LEU A 289 9.08 13.44 11.60
C LEU A 289 8.82 14.79 12.27
N GLY A 290 9.73 15.19 13.16
CA GLY A 290 9.76 16.53 13.74
C GLY A 290 10.72 17.42 12.98
N LEU A 291 10.32 18.68 12.78
CA LEU A 291 11.09 19.74 12.18
C LEU A 291 11.39 20.81 13.23
N THR A 292 12.54 21.45 13.11
CA THR A 292 12.86 22.69 13.81
C THR A 292 12.98 23.80 12.79
N GLU A 293 12.16 24.84 12.88
CA GLU A 293 12.27 26.00 11.98
C GLU A 293 13.62 26.70 12.16
N ALA A 294 14.18 27.18 11.05
CA ALA A 294 15.40 27.97 11.07
C ALA A 294 15.10 29.41 11.48
N GLU A 295 15.95 29.98 12.35
CA GLU A 295 16.00 31.42 12.53
C GLU A 295 16.49 32.12 11.26
N ALA A 296 16.21 33.42 11.13
CA ALA A 296 16.70 34.21 10.00
C ALA A 296 18.25 34.16 9.95
N ASP A 297 18.80 33.90 8.76
CA ASP A 297 20.24 33.80 8.50
C ASP A 297 20.98 32.70 9.28
N ALA A 298 20.27 31.70 9.80
CA ALA A 298 20.88 30.57 10.49
C ALA A 298 21.79 29.76 9.56
N ASP A 299 23.03 29.53 10.00
CA ASP A 299 23.99 28.73 9.25
C ASP A 299 23.56 27.25 9.22
N GLY A 300 23.77 26.60 8.07
CA GLY A 300 23.39 25.21 7.84
C GLY A 300 21.90 24.93 7.66
N ALA A 301 21.04 25.97 7.63
CA ALA A 301 19.63 25.83 7.30
C ALA A 301 19.43 25.27 5.89
N PHE A 302 18.35 24.53 5.68
CA PHE A 302 17.94 24.00 4.38
C PHE A 302 16.48 24.28 4.11
N HIS A 303 16.06 24.21 2.85
CA HIS A 303 14.67 24.47 2.49
C HIS A 303 13.90 23.16 2.34
N LEU A 304 12.71 23.10 2.92
CA LEU A 304 11.79 21.99 2.83
C LEU A 304 10.50 22.45 2.14
N LEU A 305 10.16 21.75 1.06
CA LEU A 305 8.92 21.92 0.32
C LEU A 305 7.88 20.91 0.82
N GLN A 306 6.68 21.40 1.18
CA GLN A 306 5.50 20.59 1.50
C GLN A 306 4.47 20.64 0.37
N LEU A 307 4.11 19.48 -0.17
CA LEU A 307 3.21 19.34 -1.31
C LEU A 307 2.02 18.47 -0.97
N ASN A 308 0.82 19.03 -1.09
CA ASN A 308 -0.38 18.21 -1.01
C ASN A 308 -0.61 17.45 -2.31
N ILE A 309 -0.74 16.13 -2.22
CA ILE A 309 -1.07 15.26 -3.34
C ILE A 309 -2.54 14.83 -3.21
N PRO A 310 -3.43 15.17 -4.16
CA PRO A 310 -4.87 14.91 -4.09
C PRO A 310 -5.20 13.44 -4.44
N ASN A 311 -4.54 12.52 -3.75
CA ASN A 311 -4.57 11.09 -4.01
C ASN A 311 -5.94 10.45 -3.73
N ARG A 312 -6.86 11.14 -3.04
CA ARG A 312 -8.25 10.68 -2.89
C ARG A 312 -8.96 10.41 -4.21
N LYS A 313 -8.58 11.11 -5.28
CA LYS A 313 -9.13 10.97 -6.64
C LYS A 313 -8.36 9.97 -7.51
N PHE A 314 -7.24 9.43 -7.02
CA PHE A 314 -6.39 8.55 -7.80
C PHE A 314 -6.86 7.11 -7.68
N GLN A 315 -6.82 6.41 -8.81
CA GLN A 315 -7.17 4.99 -8.86
C GLN A 315 -6.26 4.15 -7.97
N ASN A 316 -6.74 3.00 -7.52
CA ASN A 316 -5.90 2.01 -6.87
C ASN A 316 -4.91 1.40 -7.89
N ALA A 317 -3.81 2.11 -8.14
CA ALA A 317 -2.84 1.85 -9.20
C ALA A 317 -1.41 2.21 -8.75
N SER A 318 -0.45 2.13 -9.68
CA SER A 318 0.94 2.54 -9.48
C SER A 318 1.20 3.90 -10.10
N PHE A 319 2.09 4.67 -9.47
CA PHE A 319 2.37 6.06 -9.82
C PHE A 319 3.85 6.39 -9.69
N VAL A 320 4.27 7.42 -10.42
CA VAL A 320 5.55 8.09 -10.23
C VAL A 320 5.26 9.56 -9.97
N ILE A 321 5.73 10.07 -8.83
CA ILE A 321 5.81 11.51 -8.57
C ILE A 321 7.17 12.02 -9.06
N GLN A 322 7.15 13.10 -9.82
CA GLN A 322 8.33 13.81 -10.31
C GLN A 322 8.27 15.23 -9.80
N VAL A 323 9.36 15.72 -9.22
CA VAL A 323 9.51 17.12 -8.87
C VAL A 323 10.59 17.72 -9.75
N LYS A 324 10.23 18.80 -10.44
CA LYS A 324 11.11 19.52 -11.36
C LYS A 324 11.40 20.92 -10.86
N LYS A 325 12.56 21.45 -11.22
CA LYS A 325 12.94 22.87 -11.07
C LYS A 325 13.10 23.46 -12.47
N GLY A 326 12.13 24.27 -12.90
CA GLY A 326 12.00 24.58 -14.33
C GLY A 326 11.78 23.30 -15.14
N ASP A 327 12.66 23.02 -16.11
CA ASP A 327 12.59 21.79 -16.92
C ASP A 327 13.46 20.63 -16.39
N GLU A 328 14.32 20.90 -15.41
CA GLU A 328 15.24 19.91 -14.82
C GLU A 328 14.52 19.02 -13.81
N LEU A 329 14.72 17.71 -13.90
CA LEU A 329 14.21 16.75 -12.92
C LEU A 329 15.10 16.77 -11.67
N LEU A 330 14.53 17.14 -10.52
CA LEU A 330 15.25 17.10 -9.24
C LEU A 330 15.16 15.72 -8.57
N THR A 331 13.95 15.17 -8.54
CA THR A 331 13.75 13.85 -7.93
C THR A 331 12.53 13.18 -8.54
N GLU A 332 12.54 11.86 -8.51
CA GLU A 332 11.39 11.05 -8.84
C GLU A 332 11.22 9.92 -7.83
N ARG A 333 9.99 9.54 -7.57
CA ARG A 333 9.69 8.49 -6.61
C ARG A 333 8.49 7.68 -7.05
N PHE A 334 8.67 6.37 -7.08
CA PHE A 334 7.58 5.43 -7.31
C PHE A 334 6.74 5.25 -6.04
N PHE A 335 5.43 5.18 -6.21
CA PHE A 335 4.51 4.73 -5.17
C PHE A 335 3.35 3.95 -5.76
N ARG A 336 2.65 3.20 -4.92
CA ARG A 336 1.38 2.59 -5.27
C ARG A 336 0.32 2.99 -4.26
N ASN A 337 -0.92 3.01 -4.73
CA ASN A 337 -2.05 3.04 -3.82
C ASN A 337 -2.24 1.65 -3.22
N LEU A 338 -2.45 1.62 -1.90
CA LEU A 338 -2.67 0.42 -1.12
C LEU A 338 -4.08 0.48 -0.55
N TRP A 339 -4.89 -0.48 -0.97
CA TRP A 339 -6.20 -0.73 -0.42
C TRP A 339 -6.11 -1.95 0.51
N LEU A 340 -6.03 -1.69 1.82
CA LEU A 340 -5.73 -2.70 2.85
C LEU A 340 -6.77 -3.84 2.88
N ASP A 341 -8.04 -3.51 2.67
CA ASP A 341 -9.20 -4.36 2.80
C ASP A 341 -9.96 -4.53 1.47
N ILE A 342 -9.24 -4.45 0.34
CA ILE A 342 -9.85 -4.61 -0.98
C ILE A 342 -10.70 -5.89 -1.05
N PRO A 343 -12.00 -5.79 -1.38
CA PRO A 343 -12.82 -6.96 -1.60
C PRO A 343 -12.22 -7.90 -2.64
N THR A 344 -12.21 -9.19 -2.34
CA THR A 344 -11.56 -10.24 -3.13
C THR A 344 -12.02 -10.24 -4.57
N SER A 345 -13.31 -9.97 -4.81
CA SER A 345 -13.88 -9.87 -6.16
C SER A 345 -13.21 -8.80 -7.01
N LEU A 346 -12.78 -7.69 -6.42
CA LEU A 346 -12.21 -6.53 -7.12
C LEU A 346 -10.78 -6.77 -7.59
N LEU A 347 -10.12 -7.83 -7.14
CA LEU A 347 -8.81 -8.25 -7.65
C LEU A 347 -8.88 -8.77 -9.10
N ASN A 348 -10.07 -9.09 -9.60
CA ASN A 348 -10.26 -9.53 -10.98
C ASN A 348 -11.59 -9.01 -11.54
N ILE A 349 -11.51 -8.21 -12.60
CA ILE A 349 -12.68 -7.55 -13.20
C ILE A 349 -13.75 -8.54 -13.66
N ASP A 350 -13.36 -9.69 -14.20
CA ASP A 350 -14.32 -10.68 -14.68
C ASP A 350 -15.04 -11.39 -13.53
N VAL A 351 -14.36 -11.62 -12.40
CA VAL A 351 -14.99 -12.10 -11.17
C VAL A 351 -15.96 -11.05 -10.63
N ALA A 352 -15.51 -9.80 -10.52
CA ALA A 352 -16.35 -8.69 -10.06
C ALA A 352 -17.65 -8.59 -10.87
N ILE A 353 -17.54 -8.50 -12.20
CA ILE A 353 -18.71 -8.42 -13.10
C ILE A 353 -19.61 -9.65 -12.93
N ARG A 354 -19.06 -10.87 -12.88
CA ARG A 354 -19.88 -12.08 -12.68
C ARG A 354 -20.70 -12.02 -11.40
N LYS A 355 -20.12 -11.54 -10.29
CA LYS A 355 -20.84 -11.44 -9.02
C LYS A 355 -21.99 -10.43 -9.07
N MET A 356 -21.91 -9.42 -9.94
CA MET A 356 -23.00 -8.46 -10.14
C MET A 356 -24.28 -9.09 -10.71
N GLU A 357 -24.25 -10.31 -11.26
CA GLU A 357 -25.47 -11.05 -11.65
C GLU A 357 -26.49 -11.19 -10.51
N ILE A 358 -26.02 -11.06 -9.26
CA ILE A 358 -26.89 -11.06 -8.10
C ILE A 358 -27.79 -9.82 -8.14
N ILE A 359 -27.28 -8.63 -8.42
CA ILE A 359 -28.08 -7.39 -8.35
C ILE A 359 -28.61 -6.92 -9.69
N LEU A 360 -28.13 -7.48 -10.80
CA LEU A 360 -28.47 -7.05 -12.16
C LEU A 360 -29.47 -7.97 -12.85
N ASP A 361 -30.26 -7.39 -13.76
CA ASP A 361 -30.97 -8.17 -14.77
C ASP A 361 -30.00 -8.75 -15.81
N ARG A 362 -30.51 -9.69 -16.61
CA ARG A 362 -29.71 -10.45 -17.57
C ARG A 362 -29.09 -9.59 -18.66
N ASP A 363 -29.76 -8.53 -19.11
CA ASP A 363 -29.30 -7.75 -20.25
C ASP A 363 -28.26 -6.72 -19.80
N THR A 364 -28.50 -6.03 -18.68
CA THR A 364 -27.48 -5.15 -18.07
C THR A 364 -26.20 -5.92 -17.74
N HIS A 365 -26.31 -7.11 -17.14
CA HIS A 365 -25.14 -7.94 -16.84
C HIS A 365 -24.40 -8.39 -18.11
N ARG A 366 -25.13 -8.72 -19.20
CA ARG A 366 -24.54 -9.08 -20.49
C ARG A 366 -23.78 -7.91 -21.11
N GLU A 367 -24.31 -6.69 -21.00
CA GLU A 367 -23.66 -5.48 -21.49
C GLU A 367 -22.34 -5.20 -20.77
N LEU A 368 -22.29 -5.37 -19.44
CA LEU A 368 -21.05 -5.23 -18.67
C LEU A 368 -19.97 -6.23 -19.10
N ARG A 369 -20.37 -7.45 -19.49
CA ARG A 369 -19.45 -8.50 -19.96
C ARG A 369 -19.01 -8.34 -21.41
N ARG A 370 -19.55 -7.38 -22.17
CA ARG A 370 -19.29 -7.22 -23.60
C ARG A 370 -17.97 -6.48 -23.84
N GLY A 371 -17.23 -6.92 -24.86
CA GLY A 371 -16.01 -6.28 -25.33
C GLY A 371 -14.73 -6.89 -24.76
N ASN A 372 -13.59 -6.28 -25.09
CA ASN A 372 -12.29 -6.65 -24.53
C ASN A 372 -12.17 -6.22 -23.06
N GLU A 373 -11.09 -6.61 -22.39
CA GLU A 373 -10.88 -6.32 -20.96
C GLU A 373 -10.96 -4.83 -20.64
N GLN A 374 -10.30 -3.97 -21.43
CA GLN A 374 -10.36 -2.51 -21.25
C GLN A 374 -11.80 -1.97 -21.34
N GLN A 375 -12.60 -2.48 -22.28
CA GLN A 375 -14.00 -2.10 -22.41
C GLN A 375 -14.84 -2.58 -21.21
N ARG A 376 -14.58 -3.79 -20.70
CA ARG A 376 -15.26 -4.31 -19.51
C ARG A 376 -14.92 -3.49 -18.26
N ILE A 377 -13.65 -3.12 -18.06
CA ILE A 377 -13.21 -2.22 -16.99
C ILE A 377 -13.92 -0.87 -17.09
N LYS A 378 -13.98 -0.28 -18.29
CA LYS A 378 -14.67 0.99 -18.52
C LYS A 378 -16.17 0.90 -18.21
N ASN A 379 -16.85 -0.14 -18.67
CA ASN A 379 -18.28 -0.35 -18.43
C ASN A 379 -18.56 -0.56 -16.94
N PHE A 380 -17.73 -1.36 -16.25
CA PHE A 380 -17.82 -1.58 -14.82
C PHE A 380 -17.67 -0.29 -14.02
N ARG A 381 -16.67 0.53 -14.34
CA ARG A 381 -16.45 1.83 -13.68
C ARG A 381 -17.64 2.76 -13.89
N ALA A 382 -18.07 2.94 -15.13
CA ALA A 382 -19.22 3.80 -15.45
C ALA A 382 -20.50 3.37 -14.72
N PHE A 383 -20.72 2.05 -14.55
CA PHE A 383 -21.88 1.53 -13.81
C PHE A 383 -21.86 1.95 -12.34
N TRP A 384 -20.72 1.85 -11.67
CA TRP A 384 -20.58 2.17 -10.25
C TRP A 384 -20.46 3.67 -10.00
N GLU A 385 -19.71 4.40 -10.83
CA GLU A 385 -19.62 5.88 -10.77
C GLU A 385 -21.01 6.53 -10.81
N ALA A 386 -21.93 6.03 -11.64
CA ALA A 386 -23.31 6.52 -11.70
C ALA A 386 -24.13 6.27 -10.42
N ARG A 387 -23.60 5.49 -9.48
CA ARG A 387 -24.22 5.09 -8.20
C ARG A 387 -23.36 5.49 -7.00
N ASP A 388 -22.38 6.36 -7.23
CA ASP A 388 -21.49 6.82 -6.18
C ASP A 388 -22.12 7.97 -5.38
N PRO A 389 -22.39 7.80 -4.07
CA PRO A 389 -22.81 8.91 -3.23
C PRO A 389 -21.65 9.87 -2.90
N GLU A 390 -20.41 9.46 -3.09
CA GLU A 390 -19.19 10.19 -2.71
C GLU A 390 -18.22 10.38 -3.89
N PRO A 391 -18.64 11.09 -4.96
CA PRO A 391 -17.81 11.29 -6.17
C PRO A 391 -16.54 12.14 -5.92
N GLU A 392 -16.37 12.64 -4.70
CA GLU A 392 -15.17 13.36 -4.26
C GLU A 392 -13.96 12.46 -4.02
N THR A 393 -14.11 11.14 -4.14
CA THR A 393 -13.04 10.15 -4.03
C THR A 393 -13.17 9.11 -5.15
N ASP A 394 -12.11 8.37 -5.46
CA ASP A 394 -12.17 7.19 -6.34
C ASP A 394 -12.82 5.98 -5.63
N TYR A 395 -12.91 6.00 -4.30
CA TYR A 395 -13.54 4.97 -3.49
C TYR A 395 -15.06 5.14 -3.49
N ASN A 396 -15.75 4.13 -4.03
CA ASN A 396 -17.19 4.09 -4.09
C ASN A 396 -17.76 3.21 -2.95
N PRO A 397 -18.34 3.79 -1.89
CA PRO A 397 -18.78 3.02 -0.72
C PRO A 397 -19.88 2.00 -1.04
N VAL A 398 -20.76 2.28 -2.02
CA VAL A 398 -21.85 1.38 -2.41
C VAL A 398 -21.31 0.15 -3.15
N MET A 399 -20.37 0.35 -4.07
CA MET A 399 -19.67 -0.72 -4.75
C MET A 399 -18.92 -1.61 -3.76
N VAL A 400 -18.20 -0.98 -2.83
CA VAL A 400 -17.38 -1.70 -1.85
C VAL A 400 -18.23 -2.51 -0.91
N GLU A 401 -19.33 -1.95 -0.39
CA GLU A 401 -20.26 -2.68 0.47
C GLU A 401 -20.87 -3.89 -0.25
N PHE A 402 -21.22 -3.76 -1.53
CA PHE A 402 -21.71 -4.88 -2.33
C PHE A 402 -20.67 -6.02 -2.37
N PHE A 403 -19.43 -5.73 -2.73
CA PHE A 403 -18.39 -6.76 -2.83
C PHE A 403 -17.93 -7.28 -1.46
N ARG A 404 -17.93 -6.45 -0.42
CA ARG A 404 -17.69 -6.88 0.97
C ARG A 404 -18.71 -7.94 1.39
N ARG A 405 -19.98 -7.79 1.02
CA ARG A 405 -21.01 -8.82 1.29
C ARG A 405 -20.79 -10.09 0.48
N VAL A 406 -20.20 -10.01 -0.71
CA VAL A 406 -19.80 -11.22 -1.47
C VAL A 406 -18.74 -11.99 -0.69
N ASP A 407 -17.76 -11.29 -0.14
CA ASP A 407 -16.69 -11.86 0.69
C ASP A 407 -17.27 -12.48 1.97
N MET A 408 -18.14 -11.77 2.69
CA MET A 408 -18.84 -12.31 3.86
C MET A 408 -19.67 -13.56 3.53
N ALA A 409 -20.39 -13.55 2.41
CA ALA A 409 -21.18 -14.69 1.98
C ALA A 409 -20.28 -15.89 1.65
N PHE A 410 -19.14 -15.65 0.99
CA PHE A 410 -18.14 -16.69 0.74
C PHE A 410 -17.61 -17.28 2.04
N ASP A 411 -17.19 -16.46 3.00
CA ASP A 411 -16.59 -16.94 4.23
C ASP A 411 -17.59 -17.68 5.13
N ARG A 412 -18.86 -17.25 5.19
CA ARG A 412 -19.86 -17.81 6.11
C ARG A 412 -20.63 -19.00 5.57
N PHE A 413 -20.92 -19.03 4.26
CA PHE A 413 -21.88 -19.99 3.69
C PHE A 413 -21.25 -20.95 2.68
N THR A 414 -19.93 -20.91 2.47
CA THR A 414 -19.27 -21.88 1.58
C THR A 414 -19.33 -23.28 2.17
N THR A 415 -19.81 -24.22 1.37
CA THR A 415 -19.81 -25.65 1.66
C THR A 415 -18.85 -26.38 0.73
N PRO A 416 -18.57 -27.69 0.93
CA PRO A 416 -17.75 -28.46 0.00
C PRO A 416 -18.28 -28.45 -1.43
N ASN A 417 -19.60 -28.33 -1.62
CA ASN A 417 -20.26 -28.47 -2.91
C ASN A 417 -20.61 -27.12 -3.55
N GLN A 418 -20.74 -26.04 -2.78
CA GLN A 418 -21.22 -24.75 -3.27
C GLN A 418 -20.48 -23.57 -2.61
N PRO A 419 -20.00 -22.59 -3.39
CA PRO A 419 -19.51 -21.33 -2.84
C PRO A 419 -20.63 -20.55 -2.14
N GLY A 420 -20.31 -19.91 -1.01
CA GLY A 420 -21.32 -19.32 -0.15
C GLY A 420 -22.10 -18.17 -0.77
N TYR A 421 -21.49 -17.38 -1.67
CA TYR A 421 -22.20 -16.33 -2.41
C TYR A 421 -23.27 -16.85 -3.38
N ASP A 422 -23.25 -18.14 -3.75
CA ASP A 422 -24.25 -18.77 -4.62
C ASP A 422 -25.39 -19.42 -3.81
N SER A 423 -25.20 -19.60 -2.49
CA SER A 423 -26.23 -20.12 -1.59
C SER A 423 -27.39 -19.15 -1.43
N ASP A 424 -28.57 -19.64 -1.06
CA ASP A 424 -29.72 -18.77 -0.85
C ASP A 424 -29.51 -17.77 0.31
N GLN A 425 -28.83 -18.21 1.38
CA GLN A 425 -28.41 -17.32 2.49
C GLN A 425 -27.43 -16.25 2.01
N GLY A 426 -26.41 -16.64 1.26
CA GLY A 426 -25.42 -15.71 0.71
C GLY A 426 -26.03 -14.69 -0.25
N ARG A 427 -26.90 -15.11 -1.16
CA ARG A 427 -27.61 -14.20 -2.07
C ARG A 427 -28.54 -13.25 -1.32
N THR A 428 -29.15 -13.72 -0.23
CA THR A 428 -29.97 -12.86 0.65
C THR A 428 -29.09 -11.84 1.37
N LEU A 429 -27.97 -12.26 1.97
CA LEU A 429 -27.00 -11.38 2.64
C LEU A 429 -26.47 -10.31 1.68
N ILE A 430 -26.12 -10.68 0.44
CA ILE A 430 -25.59 -9.73 -0.54
C ILE A 430 -26.63 -8.68 -0.92
N ARG A 431 -27.88 -9.08 -1.14
CA ARG A 431 -28.97 -8.17 -1.53
C ARG A 431 -29.44 -7.26 -0.40
N PHE A 432 -29.58 -7.80 0.80
CA PHE A 432 -30.28 -7.13 1.90
C PHE A 432 -29.36 -6.69 3.05
N GLY A 433 -28.10 -7.14 3.04
CA GLY A 433 -27.16 -6.91 4.14
C GLY A 433 -27.41 -7.86 5.30
N GLU A 434 -26.75 -7.56 6.42
CA GLU A 434 -26.92 -8.32 7.67
C GLU A 434 -28.36 -8.19 8.19
N PRO A 435 -29.00 -9.29 8.60
CA PRO A 435 -30.29 -9.21 9.27
C PRO A 435 -30.16 -8.59 10.67
N GLU A 436 -31.23 -7.94 11.13
CA GLU A 436 -31.34 -7.40 12.49
C GLU A 436 -31.36 -8.51 13.54
N ARG A 437 -31.96 -9.66 13.18
CA ARG A 437 -32.02 -10.83 14.05
C ARG A 437 -31.99 -12.13 13.26
N ILE A 438 -31.17 -13.07 13.72
CA ILE A 438 -31.15 -14.46 13.25
C ILE A 438 -31.71 -15.36 14.35
N THR A 439 -32.73 -16.15 14.04
CA THR A 439 -33.28 -17.16 14.95
C THR A 439 -33.14 -18.55 14.35
N ARG A 440 -32.44 -19.45 15.05
CA ARG A 440 -32.32 -20.86 14.66
C ARG A 440 -33.29 -21.72 15.45
N ARG A 441 -34.03 -22.59 14.76
CA ARG A 441 -34.95 -23.57 15.34
C ARG A 441 -34.53 -24.97 14.90
N LEU A 442 -34.60 -25.92 15.83
CA LEU A 442 -34.31 -27.33 15.60
C LEU A 442 -35.56 -28.15 15.95
N PRO A 443 -36.57 -28.19 15.07
CA PRO A 443 -37.80 -28.92 15.35
C PRO A 443 -37.52 -30.42 15.41
N THR A 444 -38.10 -31.11 16.40
CA THR A 444 -37.98 -32.56 16.52
C THR A 444 -38.56 -33.26 15.30
N GLY A 445 -37.74 -34.04 14.58
CA GLY A 445 -38.18 -34.79 13.40
C GLY A 445 -38.30 -33.97 12.10
N SER A 446 -37.76 -32.75 12.06
CA SER A 446 -37.71 -31.94 10.82
C SER A 446 -36.32 -31.30 10.63
N ALA A 447 -36.08 -30.74 9.45
CA ALA A 447 -34.86 -30.02 9.15
C ALA A 447 -34.70 -28.77 10.03
N ALA A 448 -33.46 -28.36 10.28
CA ALA A 448 -33.18 -27.12 10.99
C ALA A 448 -33.70 -25.92 10.20
N ILE A 449 -34.29 -24.94 10.89
CA ILE A 449 -34.82 -23.73 10.28
C ILE A 449 -34.01 -22.53 10.79
N GLU A 450 -33.65 -21.63 9.88
CA GLU A 450 -33.04 -20.35 10.20
C GLU A 450 -33.91 -19.22 9.69
N VAL A 451 -34.20 -18.26 10.57
CA VAL A 451 -35.11 -17.15 10.29
C VAL A 451 -34.34 -15.85 10.40
N TRP A 452 -34.23 -15.13 9.30
CA TRP A 452 -33.56 -13.84 9.21
C TRP A 452 -34.59 -12.73 9.14
N GLN A 453 -34.51 -11.82 10.10
CA GLN A 453 -35.45 -10.71 10.23
C GLN A 453 -34.78 -9.41 9.87
N TYR A 454 -35.47 -8.65 9.02
CA TYR A 454 -35.16 -7.29 8.61
C TYR A 454 -36.37 -6.41 8.94
N SER A 455 -36.18 -5.09 9.00
CA SER A 455 -37.23 -4.12 9.29
C SER A 455 -38.55 -4.31 8.52
N ASP A 456 -38.50 -4.73 7.24
CA ASP A 456 -39.68 -4.82 6.37
C ASP A 456 -40.03 -6.25 5.90
N ARG A 457 -39.22 -7.25 6.27
CA ARG A 457 -39.37 -8.62 5.77
C ARG A 457 -38.65 -9.66 6.62
N GLU A 458 -39.06 -10.91 6.42
CA GLU A 458 -38.43 -12.08 7.00
C GLU A 458 -38.10 -13.11 5.91
N PHE A 459 -36.91 -13.72 5.98
CA PHE A 459 -36.50 -14.85 5.15
C PHE A 459 -36.40 -16.10 6.01
N VAL A 460 -37.04 -17.18 5.58
CA VAL A 460 -37.00 -18.47 6.28
C VAL A 460 -36.25 -19.47 5.43
N PHE A 461 -35.19 -20.00 6.00
CA PHE A 461 -34.30 -20.98 5.39
C PHE A 461 -34.46 -22.35 6.06
N GLU A 462 -34.41 -23.42 5.28
CA GLU A 462 -34.46 -24.79 5.76
C GLU A 462 -33.17 -25.52 5.38
N ALA A 463 -32.58 -26.24 6.32
CA ALA A 463 -31.38 -27.04 6.10
C ALA A 463 -31.69 -28.20 5.15
N THR A 464 -30.92 -28.29 4.07
CA THR A 464 -31.05 -29.34 3.05
C THR A 464 -30.10 -30.52 3.31
N SER A 465 -29.04 -30.30 4.09
CA SER A 465 -28.09 -31.32 4.48
C SER A 465 -27.52 -31.06 5.88
N GLY A 466 -26.82 -32.04 6.44
CA GLY A 466 -26.07 -31.89 7.70
C GLY A 466 -24.81 -31.05 7.59
N PHE A 467 -24.46 -30.56 6.39
CA PHE A 467 -23.19 -29.88 6.09
C PHE A 467 -23.33 -28.36 5.95
N GLY A 468 -24.41 -27.79 6.48
CA GLY A 468 -24.62 -26.33 6.53
C GLY A 468 -25.27 -25.72 5.28
N GLU A 469 -25.79 -26.54 4.37
CA GLU A 469 -26.51 -26.05 3.19
C GLU A 469 -27.96 -25.73 3.54
N TYR A 470 -28.38 -24.48 3.36
CA TYR A 470 -29.77 -24.08 3.53
C TYR A 470 -30.39 -23.57 2.22
N ARG A 471 -31.67 -23.86 2.04
CA ARG A 471 -32.49 -23.35 0.93
C ARG A 471 -33.53 -22.36 1.46
N LEU A 472 -33.79 -21.29 0.71
CA LEU A 472 -34.86 -20.34 1.03
C LEU A 472 -36.21 -21.02 0.82
N LEU A 473 -36.95 -21.19 1.91
CA LEU A 473 -38.28 -21.80 1.92
C LEU A 473 -39.37 -20.77 1.60
N ARG A 474 -39.29 -19.58 2.22
CA ARG A 474 -40.26 -18.49 2.01
C ARG A 474 -39.69 -17.13 2.36
N THR A 475 -40.28 -16.10 1.75
CA THR A 475 -40.08 -14.70 2.10
C THR A 475 -41.42 -14.11 2.53
N ASN A 476 -41.46 -13.53 3.74
CA ASN A 476 -42.64 -12.86 4.28
C ASN A 476 -42.38 -11.36 4.31
N ARG A 477 -43.29 -10.53 3.79
CA ARG A 477 -43.27 -9.08 4.05
C ARG A 477 -44.00 -8.81 5.38
N LEU A 478 -43.42 -7.92 6.19
CA LEU A 478 -43.96 -7.57 7.51
C LEU A 478 -44.89 -6.36 7.45
#